data_AF-D4U100-F1
#
_entry.id   AF-D4U100-F1
#
_cell.length_a   1.000
_cell.length_b   1.000
_cell.length_c   1.000
_cell.angle_alpha   90.00
_cell.angle_beta   90.00
_cell.angle_gamma   90.00
#
_symmetry.space_group_name_H-M   'P 1'
#
loop_
_entity.id
_entity.type
_entity.pdbx_description
1 polymer ?
#
loop_
_entity_poly.entity_id
_entity_poly.type
_entity_poly.pdbx_seq_one_letter_code
_entity_poly.pdbx_strand_id
1 'polypeptide(L)'
;MSGTSVSAPIVAGVLALARQKWPNATSNQLLQLLVKTGLNPDHTWNQYTGYGGIDPGAILNTDPTTLPDVNPLADKGNGSSPTVDEVQQYADGVVSPLQIVNDNSYSYRGFDESLITDPLVTVPMHLGTSPRYHAK
;
A
#
# COMPACT_ATOMS: atom_id res chain seq x y z
N MET A 1 -14.63 26.24 -5.43
CA MET A 1 -13.54 25.29 -5.18
C MET A 1 -14.02 23.92 -5.63
N SER A 2 -13.34 23.25 -6.55
CA SER A 2 -13.69 21.91 -7.04
C SER A 2 -12.40 21.20 -7.45
N GLY A 3 -12.23 19.95 -7.02
CA GLY A 3 -11.04 19.13 -7.30
C GLY A 3 -10.76 18.12 -6.18
N THR A 4 -10.19 16.97 -6.53
CA THR A 4 -9.76 15.92 -5.59
C THR A 4 -8.75 16.42 -4.55
N SER A 5 -8.06 17.53 -4.85
CA SER A 5 -7.17 18.23 -3.92
C SER A 5 -7.87 18.72 -2.65
N VAL A 6 -9.18 18.98 -2.68
CA VAL A 6 -9.97 19.34 -1.49
C VAL A 6 -10.38 18.10 -0.70
N SER A 7 -10.52 16.94 -1.34
CA SER A 7 -10.88 15.68 -0.69
C SER A 7 -9.77 15.15 0.21
N ALA A 8 -8.51 15.21 -0.24
CA ALA A 8 -7.36 14.70 0.52
C ALA A 8 -7.21 15.30 1.94
N PRO A 9 -7.23 16.63 2.15
CA PRO A 9 -7.13 17.21 3.50
C PRO A 9 -8.33 16.89 4.38
N ILE A 10 -9.53 16.68 3.81
CA ILE A 10 -10.71 16.26 4.57
C ILE A 10 -10.49 14.85 5.14
N VAL A 11 -10.06 13.90 4.32
CA VAL A 11 -9.74 12.53 4.77
C VAL A 11 -8.63 12.54 5.82
N ALA A 12 -7.57 13.32 5.60
CA ALA A 12 -6.46 13.45 6.55
C ALA A 12 -6.92 14.01 7.90
N GLY A 13 -7.76 15.05 7.91
CA GLY A 13 -8.30 15.64 9.15
C GLY A 13 -9.15 14.66 9.95
N VAL A 14 -10.02 13.89 9.28
CA VAL A 14 -10.86 12.88 9.95
C VAL A 14 -10.03 11.72 10.50
N LEU A 15 -9.03 11.23 9.75
CA LEU A 15 -8.11 10.20 10.24
C LEU A 15 -7.25 10.69 11.41
N ALA A 16 -6.86 11.98 11.43
CA ALA A 16 -6.16 12.57 12.55
C ALA A 16 -7.04 12.56 13.82
N LEU A 17 -8.33 12.88 13.71
CA LEU A 17 -9.29 12.76 14.82
C LEU A 17 -9.45 11.31 15.29
N ALA A 18 -9.53 10.35 14.37
CA ALA A 18 -9.59 8.93 14.70
C ALA A 18 -8.32 8.48 15.46
N ARG A 19 -7.14 8.88 14.98
CA ARG A 19 -5.84 8.58 15.62
C ARG A 19 -5.71 9.24 17.00
N GLN A 20 -6.28 10.43 17.17
CA GLN A 20 -6.36 11.11 18.46
C GLN A 20 -7.27 10.35 19.44
N LYS A 21 -8.44 9.88 18.99
CA LYS A 21 -9.37 9.12 19.82
C LYS A 21 -8.82 7.74 20.17
N TRP A 22 -8.14 7.09 19.23
CA TRP A 22 -7.58 5.75 19.39
C TRP A 22 -6.07 5.75 19.19
N PRO A 23 -5.33 6.18 20.22
CA PRO A 23 -3.89 6.37 20.12
C PRO A 23 -3.09 5.06 19.93
N ASN A 24 -3.71 3.91 20.20
CA ASN A 24 -3.09 2.60 20.07
C ASN A 24 -3.39 1.90 18.74
N ALA A 25 -4.26 2.47 17.89
CA ALA A 25 -4.55 1.90 16.59
C ALA A 25 -3.34 2.01 15.66
N THR A 26 -3.04 0.92 14.94
CA THR A 26 -2.01 0.94 13.90
C THR A 26 -2.50 1.66 12.65
N SER A 27 -1.57 2.02 11.75
CA SER A 27 -1.94 2.60 10.45
C SER A 27 -2.79 1.65 9.61
N ASN A 28 -2.51 0.34 9.65
CA ASN A 28 -3.33 -0.64 8.92
C ASN A 28 -4.73 -0.72 9.51
N GLN A 29 -4.87 -0.69 10.83
CA GLN A 29 -6.17 -0.70 11.50
C GLN A 29 -7.02 0.54 11.16
N LEU A 30 -6.39 1.73 11.10
CA LEU A 30 -7.08 2.94 10.64
C LEU A 30 -7.44 2.88 9.14
N LEU A 31 -6.61 2.25 8.33
CA LEU A 31 -6.89 2.03 6.91
C LEU A 31 -8.03 1.01 6.71
N GLN A 32 -8.05 -0.07 7.49
CA GLN A 32 -9.16 -1.04 7.55
C GLN A 32 -10.46 -0.35 7.90
N LEU A 33 -10.43 0.52 8.91
CA LEU A 33 -11.60 1.28 9.30
C LEU A 33 -12.10 2.16 8.15
N LEU A 34 -11.21 2.96 7.55
CA LEU A 34 -11.55 3.83 6.41
C LEU A 34 -12.20 3.05 5.26
N VAL A 35 -11.62 1.91 4.89
CA VAL A 35 -12.14 1.04 3.82
C VAL A 35 -13.51 0.47 4.19
N LYS A 36 -13.67 -0.06 5.40
CA LYS A 36 -14.92 -0.70 5.84
C LYS A 36 -16.09 0.27 6.02
N THR A 37 -15.81 1.53 6.36
CA THR A 37 -16.85 2.56 6.58
C THR A 37 -17.09 3.43 5.34
N GLY A 38 -16.50 3.11 4.19
CA GLY A 38 -16.72 3.87 2.96
C GLY A 38 -18.18 3.87 2.53
N LEU A 39 -18.70 5.01 2.08
CA LEU A 39 -20.13 5.22 1.83
C LEU A 39 -20.64 4.73 0.46
N ASN A 40 -19.92 3.85 -0.24
CA ASN A 40 -20.49 3.24 -1.44
C ASN A 40 -21.73 2.41 -1.06
N PRO A 41 -22.78 2.38 -1.91
CA PRO A 41 -24.06 1.72 -1.58
C PRO A 41 -23.96 0.24 -1.15
N ASP A 42 -22.93 -0.46 -1.61
CA ASP A 42 -22.63 -1.85 -1.31
C ASP A 42 -21.31 -2.04 -0.55
N HIS A 43 -20.67 -0.94 -0.14
CA HIS A 43 -19.32 -0.91 0.44
C HIS A 43 -18.24 -1.61 -0.41
N THR A 44 -18.49 -1.84 -1.71
CA THR A 44 -17.51 -2.44 -2.61
C THR A 44 -16.65 -1.37 -3.26
N TRP A 45 -15.52 -1.79 -3.82
CA TRP A 45 -14.63 -0.91 -4.53
C TRP A 45 -15.15 -0.61 -5.94
N ASN A 46 -15.02 0.65 -6.38
CA ASN A 46 -15.12 1.02 -7.79
C ASN A 46 -14.03 2.04 -8.18
N GLN A 47 -13.82 2.20 -9.48
CA GLN A 47 -12.75 3.04 -10.04
C GLN A 47 -12.92 4.56 -9.82
N TYR A 48 -14.12 5.03 -9.46
CA TYR A 48 -14.42 6.46 -9.33
C TYR A 48 -14.30 6.97 -7.89
N THR A 49 -14.69 6.15 -6.92
CA THR A 49 -14.76 6.54 -5.51
C THR A 49 -13.98 5.62 -4.57
N GLY A 50 -13.29 4.60 -5.10
CA GLY A 50 -12.72 3.55 -4.25
C GLY A 50 -13.84 2.85 -3.49
N TYR A 51 -13.75 2.81 -2.16
CA TYR A 51 -14.81 2.29 -1.28
C TYR A 51 -15.89 3.32 -0.91
N GLY A 52 -15.80 4.54 -1.45
CA GLY A 52 -16.80 5.60 -1.27
C GLY A 52 -16.29 6.80 -0.50
N GLY A 53 -17.21 7.76 -0.27
CA GLY A 53 -16.94 8.91 0.57
C GLY A 53 -16.60 8.49 1.99
N ILE A 54 -15.75 9.27 2.66
CA ILE A 54 -15.44 9.06 4.07
C ILE A 54 -16.68 9.32 4.94
N ASP A 55 -16.90 8.46 5.95
CA ASP A 55 -17.93 8.65 6.98
C ASP A 55 -17.26 9.02 8.33
N PRO A 56 -17.17 10.31 8.69
CA PRO A 56 -16.61 10.72 9.98
C PRO A 56 -17.39 10.18 11.17
N GLY A 57 -18.70 9.97 11.04
CA GLY A 57 -19.55 9.45 12.10
C GLY A 57 -19.22 7.99 12.40
N ALA A 58 -19.15 7.15 11.37
CA ALA A 58 -18.75 5.74 11.53
C ALA A 58 -17.29 5.61 11.98
N ILE A 59 -16.38 6.40 11.39
CA ILE A 59 -14.95 6.40 11.76
C ILE A 59 -14.75 6.73 13.23
N LEU A 60 -15.44 7.75 13.76
CA LEU A 60 -15.23 8.14 15.16
C LEU A 60 -15.94 7.20 16.15
N ASN A 61 -16.80 6.27 15.71
CA ASN A 61 -17.59 5.41 16.60
C ASN A 61 -17.25 3.91 16.53
N THR A 62 -16.35 3.49 15.64
CA THR A 62 -15.96 2.06 15.44
C THR A 62 -14.51 1.75 15.82
N ASP A 63 -14.25 1.15 16.99
CA ASP A 63 -12.88 0.89 17.47
C ASP A 63 -12.02 0.02 16.50
N PRO A 64 -10.95 0.56 15.89
CA PRO A 64 -10.14 -0.05 14.87
C PRO A 64 -9.12 -0.99 15.48
N THR A 65 -8.88 -0.92 16.79
CA THR A 65 -7.98 -1.86 17.47
C THR A 65 -8.55 -3.29 17.43
N THR A 66 -9.85 -3.42 17.16
CA THR A 66 -10.55 -4.68 16.93
C THR A 66 -10.42 -5.19 15.49
N LEU A 67 -9.91 -4.37 14.57
CA LEU A 67 -9.72 -4.74 13.16
C LEU A 67 -8.36 -5.44 12.95
N PRO A 68 -8.25 -6.27 11.91
CA PRO A 68 -6.98 -6.91 11.55
C PRO A 68 -5.87 -5.89 11.31
N ASP A 69 -4.68 -6.12 11.88
CA ASP A 69 -3.48 -5.32 11.61
C ASP A 69 -2.79 -5.77 10.30
N VAL A 70 -3.55 -5.76 9.21
CA VAL A 70 -3.05 -6.07 7.86
C VAL A 70 -3.58 -5.04 6.88
N ASN A 71 -2.78 -4.71 5.86
CA ASN A 71 -3.17 -3.72 4.87
C ASN A 71 -4.35 -4.23 4.03
N PRO A 72 -5.56 -3.60 4.12
CA PRO A 72 -6.74 -4.04 3.38
C PRO A 72 -6.64 -3.84 1.86
N LEU A 73 -5.63 -3.09 1.39
CA LEU A 73 -5.42 -2.77 -0.02
C LEU A 73 -4.35 -3.67 -0.66
N ALA A 74 -3.72 -4.55 0.12
CA ALA A 74 -2.73 -5.49 -0.40
C ALA A 74 -3.39 -6.51 -1.33
N ASP A 75 -4.54 -7.05 -0.93
CA ASP A 75 -5.34 -7.95 -1.76
C ASP A 75 -6.33 -7.15 -2.62
N LYS A 76 -6.13 -7.19 -3.94
CA LYS A 76 -7.05 -6.56 -4.92
C LYS A 76 -8.21 -7.47 -5.33
N GLY A 77 -8.40 -8.61 -4.67
CA GLY A 77 -9.39 -9.63 -4.99
C GLY A 77 -8.99 -10.44 -6.22
N ASN A 78 -9.62 -10.19 -7.37
CA ASN A 78 -9.38 -10.93 -8.62
C ASN A 78 -8.01 -10.65 -9.28
N GLY A 79 -7.06 -10.09 -8.54
CA GLY A 79 -5.74 -9.67 -9.03
C GLY A 79 -4.61 -10.25 -8.18
N SER A 80 -3.49 -9.53 -8.12
CA SER A 80 -2.37 -9.90 -7.27
C SER A 80 -2.71 -9.68 -5.79
N SER A 81 -2.35 -10.63 -4.94
CA SER A 81 -2.38 -10.51 -3.48
C SER A 81 -0.97 -10.75 -2.93
N PRO A 82 -0.05 -9.78 -3.09
CA PRO A 82 1.32 -9.92 -2.62
C PRO A 82 1.36 -10.07 -1.09
N THR A 83 2.18 -11.00 -0.63
CA THR A 83 2.55 -11.18 0.77
C THR A 83 3.46 -10.04 1.24
N VAL A 84 3.56 -9.87 2.56
CA VAL A 84 4.48 -8.88 3.16
C VAL A 84 5.91 -9.12 2.71
N ASP A 85 6.33 -10.39 2.61
CA ASP A 85 7.67 -10.75 2.16
C ASP A 85 7.91 -10.40 0.69
N GLU A 86 6.92 -10.57 -0.18
CA GLU A 86 7.02 -10.16 -1.59
C GLU A 86 7.12 -8.64 -1.73
N VAL A 87 6.32 -7.90 -0.96
CA VAL A 87 6.40 -6.42 -0.92
C VAL A 87 7.79 -5.99 -0.44
N GLN A 88 8.32 -6.62 0.60
CA GLN A 88 9.64 -6.30 1.13
C GLN A 88 10.75 -6.66 0.13
N GLN A 89 10.67 -7.82 -0.52
CA GLN A 89 11.63 -8.21 -1.57
C GLN A 89 11.67 -7.21 -2.72
N TYR A 90 10.50 -6.72 -3.13
CA TYR A 90 10.41 -5.70 -4.17
C TYR A 90 11.00 -4.36 -3.68
N ALA A 91 10.68 -3.92 -2.46
CA ALA A 91 11.27 -2.71 -1.88
C ALA A 91 12.80 -2.81 -1.72
N ASP A 92 13.30 -4.00 -1.38
CA ASP A 92 14.72 -4.31 -1.26
C ASP A 92 15.43 -4.42 -2.63
N GLY A 93 14.67 -4.44 -3.73
CA GLY A 93 15.21 -4.57 -5.08
C GLY A 93 15.77 -5.97 -5.38
N VAL A 94 15.30 -7.02 -4.73
CA VAL A 94 15.81 -8.40 -4.92
C VAL A 94 14.91 -9.28 -5.78
N VAL A 95 13.74 -8.79 -6.19
CA VAL A 95 12.87 -9.46 -7.16
C VAL A 95 13.54 -9.47 -8.53
N SER A 96 13.40 -10.58 -9.26
CA SER A 96 13.95 -10.70 -10.61
C SER A 96 13.39 -9.60 -11.52
N PRO A 97 14.23 -8.83 -12.23
CA PRO A 97 13.80 -7.81 -13.18
C PRO A 97 12.85 -8.34 -14.26
N LEU A 98 12.97 -9.61 -14.62
CA LEU A 98 12.15 -10.26 -15.64
C LEU A 98 10.67 -10.39 -15.20
N GLN A 99 10.40 -10.27 -13.90
CA GLN A 99 9.05 -10.29 -13.33
C GLN A 99 8.48 -8.89 -13.13
N ILE A 100 9.28 -7.85 -13.34
CA ILE A 100 8.86 -6.46 -13.15
C ILE A 100 8.22 -5.96 -14.45
N VAL A 101 6.94 -5.64 -14.37
CA VAL A 101 6.14 -5.20 -15.51
C VAL A 101 5.54 -3.83 -15.21
N ASN A 102 5.61 -2.92 -16.19
CA ASN A 102 5.06 -1.56 -16.11
C ASN A 102 5.61 -0.70 -14.95
N ASP A 103 6.87 -0.92 -14.56
CA ASP A 103 7.55 -0.09 -13.57
C ASP A 103 8.95 0.31 -14.05
N ASN A 104 9.06 1.57 -14.42
CA ASN A 104 10.31 2.15 -14.92
C ASN A 104 11.20 2.70 -13.79
N SER A 105 10.74 2.62 -12.54
CA SER A 105 11.44 3.13 -11.37
C SER A 105 12.16 2.03 -10.56
N TYR A 106 11.84 0.76 -10.82
CA TYR A 106 12.51 -0.36 -10.18
C TYR A 106 14.01 -0.37 -10.48
N SER A 107 14.81 -0.75 -9.50
CA SER A 107 16.24 -1.02 -9.69
C SER A 107 16.59 -2.32 -8.98
N TYR A 108 17.24 -3.23 -9.69
CA TYR A 108 17.68 -4.49 -9.11
C TYR A 108 18.94 -4.27 -8.28
N ARG A 109 18.95 -4.80 -7.08
CA ARG A 109 20.01 -4.63 -6.06
C ARG A 109 20.48 -5.95 -5.46
N GLY A 110 20.04 -7.07 -6.05
CA GLY A 110 20.43 -8.43 -5.64
C GLY A 110 21.87 -8.79 -6.02
N PHE A 111 22.19 -10.08 -5.93
CA PHE A 111 23.53 -10.60 -6.23
C PHE A 111 23.59 -11.46 -7.50
N ASP A 112 22.47 -11.64 -8.20
CA ASP A 112 22.47 -12.44 -9.42
C ASP A 112 23.09 -11.66 -10.57
N GLU A 113 24.38 -11.93 -10.81
CA GLU A 113 25.17 -11.29 -11.87
C GLU A 113 24.76 -11.75 -13.27
N SER A 114 24.11 -12.92 -13.38
CA SER A 114 23.68 -13.46 -14.69
C SER A 114 22.69 -12.53 -15.39
N LEU A 115 21.94 -11.74 -14.62
CA LEU A 115 20.98 -10.76 -15.11
C LEU A 115 21.64 -9.54 -15.78
N ILE A 116 22.94 -9.29 -15.58
CA ILE A 116 23.63 -8.15 -16.23
C ILE A 116 23.70 -8.34 -17.75
N THR A 117 23.90 -9.58 -18.20
CA THR A 117 24.09 -9.91 -19.61
C THR A 117 22.81 -10.36 -20.29
N ASP A 118 21.70 -10.47 -19.54
CA ASP A 118 20.41 -10.86 -20.07
C ASP A 118 19.78 -9.70 -20.86
N PRO A 119 19.54 -9.85 -22.17
CA PRO A 119 18.99 -8.79 -23.01
C PRO A 119 17.54 -8.42 -22.67
N LEU A 120 16.83 -9.23 -21.87
CA LEU A 120 15.47 -8.96 -21.43
C LEU A 120 15.43 -8.07 -20.17
N VAL A 121 16.56 -7.89 -19.48
CA VAL A 121 16.66 -7.02 -18.31
C VAL A 121 16.82 -5.57 -18.76
N THR A 122 15.80 -4.75 -18.51
CA THR A 122 15.75 -3.34 -18.93
C THR A 122 15.84 -2.34 -17.79
N VAL A 123 15.89 -2.82 -16.54
CA VAL A 123 15.95 -1.98 -15.34
C VAL A 123 17.40 -1.69 -14.92
N PRO A 124 17.68 -0.57 -14.24
CA PRO A 124 18.99 -0.30 -13.64
C PRO A 124 19.42 -1.40 -12.65
N MET A 125 20.70 -1.75 -12.68
CA MET A 125 21.32 -2.77 -11.82
C MET A 125 22.35 -2.14 -10.88
N HIS A 126 22.24 -2.42 -9.58
CA HIS A 126 23.13 -1.99 -8.51
C HIS A 126 23.44 -3.17 -7.58
N LEU A 127 24.20 -4.15 -8.09
CA LEU A 127 24.44 -5.41 -7.40
C LEU A 127 24.93 -5.24 -5.96
N GLY A 128 24.37 -6.03 -5.06
CA GLY A 128 24.76 -6.06 -3.64
C GLY A 128 24.43 -4.81 -2.84
N THR A 129 23.74 -3.82 -3.42
CA THR A 129 23.38 -2.57 -2.73
C THR A 129 22.02 -2.61 -2.03
N SER A 130 21.36 -3.77 -2.02
CA SER A 130 20.05 -3.92 -1.38
C SER A 130 20.15 -3.62 0.13
N PRO A 131 19.25 -2.80 0.70
CA PRO A 131 19.16 -2.60 2.15
C PRO A 131 19.10 -3.92 2.93
N ARG A 132 18.51 -4.96 2.32
CA ARG A 132 18.42 -6.32 2.89
C ARG A 132 19.76 -6.90 3.33
N TYR A 133 20.84 -6.58 2.63
CA TYR A 133 22.17 -7.11 2.92
C TYR A 133 22.97 -6.26 3.91
N HIS A 134 22.45 -5.09 4.28
CA HIS A 134 23.13 -4.11 5.13
C HIS A 134 22.36 -3.81 6.43
N ALA A 135 21.15 -4.37 6.59
CA ALA A 135 20.42 -4.36 7.85
C ALA A 135 21.19 -5.15 8.91
N LYS A 136 21.41 -4.56 10.08
CA LYS A 136 22.06 -5.18 11.25
C LYS A 136 21.03 -5.65 12.27
#